data_AF-A0A9N9JS17-F1
#
_entry.id   AF-A0A9N9JS17-F1
#
_cell.length_a   1.000
_cell.length_b   1.000
_cell.length_c   1.000
_cell.angle_alpha   90.00
_cell.angle_beta   90.00
_cell.angle_gamma   90.00
#
_symmetry.space_group_name_H-M   'P 1'
#
loop_
_entity.id
_entity.type
_entity.pdbx_description
1 polymer ?
#
loop_
_entity_poly.entity_id
_entity_poly.type
_entity_poly.pdbx_seq_one_letter_code
_entity_poly.pdbx_strand_id
1 'polypeptide(L)'
;TKIRNPNITDDSTQEQAISYIKDSYQAFYKSEDINKEAALQITTSEQNLSLTRPITEKEISLVINKLPNNKAPDSDGLIYEFYKDTKELILPIFVKVFNNMMNTGTIPSS
;
A
#
# COMPACT_ATOMS: atom_id res chain seq x y z
N THR A 1 -23.88 28.75 24.39
CA THR A 1 -23.57 30.01 23.68
C THR A 1 -23.02 29.67 22.32
N LYS A 2 -23.76 29.95 21.24
CA LYS A 2 -23.27 29.71 19.87
C LYS A 2 -22.33 30.86 19.49
N ILE A 3 -21.07 30.56 19.19
CA ILE A 3 -20.12 31.55 18.69
C ILE A 3 -20.55 31.90 17.27
N ARG A 4 -21.07 33.12 17.05
CA ARG A 4 -21.35 33.66 15.71
C ARG A 4 -20.17 34.50 15.26
N ASN A 5 -19.62 34.17 14.09
CA ASN A 5 -18.63 35.00 13.40
C ASN A 5 -19.35 36.23 12.79
N PRO A 6 -18.95 37.47 13.11
CA PRO A 6 -19.71 38.68 12.75
C PRO A 6 -19.70 39.09 11.27
N ASN A 7 -18.93 38.42 10.40
CA ASN A 7 -18.72 38.87 9.00
C ASN A 7 -19.46 38.02 7.94
N ILE A 8 -20.64 37.50 8.23
CA ILE A 8 -21.33 36.56 7.33
C ILE A 8 -22.75 37.05 7.01
N THR A 9 -22.96 37.53 5.79
CA THR A 9 -24.27 37.92 5.22
C THR A 9 -24.71 36.98 4.08
N ASP A 10 -25.60 36.07 4.48
CA ASP A 10 -26.70 35.30 3.87
C ASP A 10 -26.65 34.63 2.46
N ASP A 11 -25.68 34.85 1.57
CA ASP A 11 -25.53 33.92 0.41
C ASP A 11 -24.16 33.98 -0.26
N SER A 12 -23.49 35.14 -0.21
CA SER A 12 -22.07 35.29 -0.55
C SER A 12 -21.13 34.47 0.34
N THR A 13 -21.67 33.84 1.38
CA THR A 13 -20.91 33.28 2.49
C THR A 13 -20.52 31.82 2.32
N GLN A 14 -21.34 31.04 1.60
CA GLN A 14 -21.06 29.61 1.45
C GLN A 14 -19.87 29.40 0.50
N GLU A 15 -19.83 30.15 -0.59
CA GLU A 15 -18.71 30.14 -1.53
C GLU A 15 -17.41 30.64 -0.88
N GLN A 16 -17.49 31.70 -0.07
CA GLN A 16 -16.35 32.21 0.70
C GLN A 16 -15.88 31.21 1.75
N ALA A 17 -16.79 30.53 2.45
CA ALA A 17 -16.45 29.50 3.42
C ALA A 17 -15.81 28.28 2.74
N ILE A 18 -16.34 27.85 1.59
CA ILE A 18 -15.77 26.76 0.79
C ILE A 18 -14.39 27.14 0.26
N SER A 19 -14.21 28.37 -0.24
CA SER A 19 -12.91 28.88 -0.69
C SER A 19 -11.90 28.89 0.46
N TYR A 20 -12.29 29.44 1.61
CA TYR A 20 -11.44 29.48 2.79
C TYR A 20 -11.04 28.07 3.27
N ILE A 21 -11.98 27.13 3.29
CA ILE A 21 -11.70 25.73 3.65
C ILE A 21 -10.75 25.11 2.63
N LYS A 22 -10.99 25.32 1.32
CA LYS A 22 -10.13 24.80 0.26
C LYS A 22 -8.71 25.34 0.37
N ASP A 23 -8.54 26.64 0.54
CA ASP A 23 -7.23 27.28 0.66
C ASP A 23 -6.49 26.82 1.92
N SER A 24 -7.23 26.65 3.02
CA SER A 24 -6.70 26.12 4.27
C SER A 24 -6.21 24.68 4.10
N TYR A 25 -7.05 23.78 3.57
CA TYR A 25 -6.68 22.39 3.32
C TYR A 25 -5.56 22.28 2.29
N GLN A 26 -5.57 23.10 1.23
CA GLN A 26 -4.48 23.14 0.25
C GLN A 26 -3.16 23.56 0.89
N ALA A 27 -3.15 24.46 1.87
CA ALA A 27 -1.96 24.80 2.62
C ALA A 27 -1.50 23.65 3.54
N PHE A 28 -2.43 22.94 4.19
CA PHE A 28 -2.11 21.80 5.07
C PHE A 28 -1.61 20.56 4.32
N TYR A 29 -2.15 20.30 3.13
CA TYR A 29 -1.81 19.16 2.29
C TYR A 29 -0.87 19.52 1.14
N LYS A 30 -0.21 20.69 1.20
CA LYS A 30 0.95 20.97 0.35
C LYS A 30 2.00 19.91 0.67
N SER A 31 2.21 19.00 -0.27
CA SER A 31 3.27 18.00 -0.15
C SER A 31 4.60 18.74 -0.02
N GLU A 32 5.26 18.60 1.12
CA GLU A 32 6.66 18.99 1.25
C GLU A 32 7.50 18.11 0.32
N ASP A 33 8.55 18.68 -0.27
CA ASP A 33 9.52 17.88 -0.99
C ASP A 33 10.16 16.90 -0.01
N ILE A 34 10.13 15.61 -0.37
CA ILE A 34 10.78 14.58 0.44
C ILE A 34 12.28 14.92 0.50
N ASN A 35 12.78 15.20 1.70
CA ASN A 35 14.22 15.32 1.91
C ASN A 35 14.85 13.95 1.66
N LYS A 36 15.44 13.79 0.46
CA LYS A 36 16.07 12.53 0.03
C LYS A 36 17.22 12.10 0.92
N GLU A 37 17.96 13.06 1.49
CA GLU A 37 19.08 12.77 2.40
C GLU A 37 18.57 12.24 3.74
N ALA A 38 17.48 12.80 4.27
CA ALA A 38 16.82 12.28 5.46
C ALA A 38 16.18 10.91 5.18
N ALA A 39 15.56 10.71 4.02
CA ALA A 39 14.98 9.43 3.63
C ALA A 39 16.03 8.31 3.50
N LEU A 40 17.21 8.63 2.94
CA LEU A 40 18.35 7.72 2.86
C LEU A 40 18.97 7.38 4.23
N GLN A 41 18.68 8.17 5.28
CA GLN A 41 19.08 7.87 6.66
C GLN A 41 18.08 6.95 7.38
N ILE A 42 16.86 6.77 6.87
CA ILE A 42 15.84 5.88 7.46
C ILE A 42 16.18 4.40 7.21
N THR A 43 16.80 4.09 6.06
CA THR A 43 17.20 2.73 5.69
C THR A 43 18.63 2.70 5.17
N THR A 44 19.41 1.69 5.56
CA THR A 44 20.78 1.56 5.06
C THR A 44 20.79 1.12 3.59
N SER A 45 21.87 1.44 2.85
CA SER A 45 22.04 0.98 1.46
C SER A 45 21.91 -0.54 1.34
N GLU A 46 22.45 -1.28 2.31
CA GLU A 46 22.35 -2.75 2.37
C GLU A 46 20.92 -3.24 2.57
N GLN A 47 20.16 -2.62 3.49
CA GLN A 47 18.76 -2.95 3.71
C GLN A 47 17.92 -2.68 2.45
N ASN A 48 18.15 -1.55 1.78
CA ASN A 48 17.46 -1.22 0.54
C ASN A 48 17.76 -2.23 -0.57
N LEU A 49 19.03 -2.63 -0.73
CA LEU A 49 19.41 -3.66 -1.68
C LEU A 49 18.76 -5.02 -1.35
N SER A 50 18.68 -5.38 -0.07
CA SER A 50 18.02 -6.62 0.35
C SER A 50 16.50 -6.60 0.14
N LEU A 51 15.85 -5.45 0.32
CA LEU A 51 14.40 -5.31 0.18
C LEU A 51 13.95 -5.17 -1.28
N THR A 52 14.82 -4.66 -2.15
CA THR A 52 14.54 -4.45 -3.59
C THR A 52 14.95 -5.64 -4.46
N ARG A 53 15.58 -6.67 -3.87
CA ARG A 53 15.95 -7.87 -4.61
C ARG A 53 14.71 -8.60 -5.13
N PRO A 54 14.80 -9.27 -6.29
CA PRO A 54 13.70 -10.10 -6.79
C PRO A 54 13.29 -11.19 -5.81
N ILE A 55 11.99 -11.45 -5.71
CA ILE A 55 11.43 -12.55 -4.93
C ILE A 55 11.76 -13.88 -5.63
N THR A 56 12.23 -14.84 -4.85
CA THR A 56 12.67 -16.17 -5.33
C THR A 56 11.63 -17.26 -5.07
N GLU A 57 11.68 -18.34 -5.86
CA GLU A 57 10.84 -19.53 -5.61
C GLU A 57 11.09 -20.13 -4.22
N LYS A 58 12.35 -20.05 -3.73
CA LYS A 58 12.71 -20.57 -2.40
C LYS A 58 11.97 -19.83 -1.30
N GLU A 59 11.90 -18.50 -1.36
CA GLU A 59 11.17 -17.70 -0.37
C GLU A 59 9.69 -18.06 -0.34
N ILE A 60 9.06 -18.15 -1.52
CA ILE A 60 7.64 -18.50 -1.64
C ILE A 60 7.38 -19.95 -1.17
N SER A 61 8.24 -20.89 -1.55
CA SER A 61 8.17 -22.29 -1.12
C SER A 61 8.25 -22.43 0.40
N LEU A 62 9.14 -21.66 1.05
CA LEU A 62 9.25 -21.62 2.51
C LEU A 62 7.97 -21.11 3.17
N VAL A 63 7.31 -20.12 2.58
CA VAL A 63 6.02 -19.59 3.09
C VAL A 63 4.92 -20.63 2.94
N ILE A 64 4.78 -21.23 1.75
CA ILE A 64 3.77 -22.27 1.48
C ILE A 64 3.91 -23.45 2.46
N ASN A 65 5.14 -23.91 2.70
CA ASN A 65 5.38 -25.02 3.64
C ASN A 65 4.99 -24.68 5.08
N LYS A 66 5.03 -23.40 5.47
CA LYS A 66 4.68 -22.91 6.81
C LYS A 66 3.18 -22.65 7.01
N LEU A 67 2.37 -22.73 5.95
CA LEU A 67 0.92 -22.55 6.06
C LEU A 67 0.32 -23.59 7.04
N PRO A 68 -0.70 -23.23 7.84
CA PRO A 68 -1.31 -24.16 8.78
C PRO A 68 -2.18 -25.19 8.03
N ASN A 69 -2.27 -26.42 8.53
CA ASN A 69 -3.19 -27.43 7.98
C ASN A 69 -4.56 -27.38 8.67
N ASN A 70 -5.60 -27.88 7.98
CA ASN A 70 -6.97 -28.07 8.46
C ASN A 70 -7.62 -26.79 9.01
N LYS A 71 -7.21 -25.64 8.48
CA LYS A 71 -7.85 -24.37 8.80
C LYS A 71 -8.86 -24.04 7.71
N ALA A 72 -9.89 -23.28 8.11
CA ALA A 72 -10.87 -22.77 7.18
C ALA A 72 -10.17 -22.00 6.04
N PRO A 73 -10.68 -22.11 4.80
CA PRO A 73 -10.19 -21.33 3.68
C PRO A 73 -10.34 -19.84 3.97
N ASP A 74 -9.50 -19.02 3.35
CA ASP A 74 -9.62 -17.57 3.43
C ASP A 74 -10.76 -17.09 2.52
N SER A 75 -10.90 -15.79 2.35
CA SER A 75 -11.87 -15.15 1.43
C SER A 75 -11.77 -15.64 -0.03
N ASP A 76 -10.66 -16.25 -0.41
CA ASP A 76 -10.42 -16.87 -1.71
C ASP A 76 -11.10 -18.24 -1.89
N GLY A 77 -11.58 -18.86 -0.81
CA GLY A 77 -12.18 -20.20 -0.82
C GLY A 77 -11.18 -21.35 -0.99
N LEU A 78 -9.87 -21.08 -1.03
CA LEU A 78 -8.82 -22.09 -1.18
C LEU A 78 -8.27 -22.49 0.18
N ILE A 79 -8.13 -23.79 0.41
CA ILE A 79 -7.52 -24.32 1.64
C ILE A 79 -6.00 -24.32 1.54
N TYR A 80 -5.32 -24.29 2.69
CA TYR A 80 -3.85 -24.27 2.72
C TYR A 80 -3.19 -25.49 2.09
N GLU A 81 -3.86 -26.65 2.15
CA GLU A 81 -3.44 -27.89 1.49
C GLU A 81 -3.40 -27.74 -0.02
N PHE A 82 -4.32 -26.99 -0.63
CA PHE A 82 -4.30 -26.72 -2.06
C PHE A 82 -2.97 -26.07 -2.46
N TYR A 83 -2.52 -25.06 -1.71
CA TYR A 83 -1.25 -24.39 -1.97
C TYR A 83 -0.04 -25.32 -1.78
N LYS A 84 -0.10 -26.25 -0.83
CA LYS A 84 0.97 -27.21 -0.58
C LYS A 84 1.05 -28.28 -1.67
N ASP A 85 -0.10 -28.83 -2.06
CA ASP A 85 -0.23 -29.90 -3.04
C ASP A 85 0.05 -29.41 -4.47
N THR A 86 -0.32 -28.16 -4.78
CA THR A 86 -0.10 -27.54 -6.09
C THR A 86 1.16 -26.66 -6.14
N LYS A 87 2.01 -26.70 -5.10
CA LYS A 87 3.17 -25.81 -4.93
C LYS A 87 4.03 -25.70 -6.18
N GLU A 88 4.35 -26.82 -6.83
CA GLU A 88 5.21 -26.85 -8.02
C GLU A 88 4.59 -26.10 -9.22
N LEU A 89 3.26 -26.06 -9.32
CA LEU A 89 2.55 -25.35 -10.37
C LEU A 89 2.41 -23.84 -10.07
N ILE A 90 2.18 -23.48 -8.80
CA ILE A 90 1.92 -22.09 -8.41
C ILE A 90 3.19 -21.25 -8.22
N LEU A 91 4.32 -21.88 -7.85
CA LEU A 91 5.59 -21.19 -7.63
C LEU A 91 6.01 -20.29 -8.79
N PRO A 92 6.10 -20.76 -10.05
CA PRO A 92 6.52 -19.92 -11.16
C PRO A 92 5.53 -18.78 -11.44
N ILE A 93 4.23 -19.01 -11.19
CA ILE A 93 3.18 -18.00 -11.35
C ILE A 93 3.36 -16.88 -10.32
N PHE A 94 3.52 -17.23 -9.05
CA PHE A 94 3.71 -16.25 -7.98
C PHE A 94 5.02 -15.47 -8.11
N VAL A 95 6.13 -16.12 -8.47
CA VAL A 95 7.40 -15.41 -8.73
C VAL A 95 7.22 -14.38 -9.83
N LYS A 96 6.58 -14.74 -10.95
CA LYS A 96 6.33 -13.82 -12.05
C LYS A 96 5.44 -12.66 -11.62
N VAL A 97 4.34 -12.96 -10.95
CA VAL A 97 3.33 -11.98 -10.56
C VAL A 97 3.89 -10.99 -9.54
N PHE A 98 4.54 -11.45 -8.47
CA PHE A 98 5.08 -10.56 -7.45
C PHE A 98 6.24 -9.71 -7.96
N ASN A 99 7.15 -10.26 -8.75
CA ASN A 99 8.24 -9.47 -9.33
C ASN A 99 7.71 -8.44 -10.34
N ASN A 100 6.68 -8.77 -11.12
CA ASN A 100 6.03 -7.81 -12.01
C ASN A 100 5.38 -6.65 -11.23
N MET A 101 4.69 -6.94 -10.12
CA MET A 101 4.12 -5.91 -9.24
C MET A 101 5.21 -5.03 -8.65
N MET A 102 6.31 -5.61 -8.14
CA MET A 102 7.43 -4.86 -7.56
C MET A 102 8.13 -3.95 -8.58
N ASN A 103 8.26 -4.41 -9.84
CA ASN A 103 8.92 -3.64 -10.89
C ASN A 103 8.04 -2.55 -11.50
N THR A 104 6.74 -2.81 -11.66
CA THR A 104 5.83 -1.89 -12.36
C THR A 104 5.01 -1.00 -11.43
N GLY A 105 4.90 -1.38 -10.15
CA GLY A 105 3.99 -0.74 -9.19
C GLY A 105 2.51 -0.96 -9.49
N THR A 106 2.17 -1.85 -10.44
CA THR A 106 0.79 -2.13 -10.84
C THR A 106 0.35 -3.50 -10.37
N ILE A 107 -0.85 -3.57 -9.80
CA ILE A 107 -1.48 -4.83 -9.38
C ILE A 107 -2.21 -5.40 -10.61
N PRO A 108 -2.03 -6.70 -10.95
CA PRO A 108 -2.78 -7.31 -12.05
C PRO A 108 -4.29 -7.24 -11.76
N SER A 109 -5.08 -6.94 -12.79
CA SER A 109 -6.54 -6.97 -12.71
C SER A 109 -7.02 -8.39 -12.41
N SER A 110 -8.00 -8.52 -11.51
CA SER A 110 -8.75 -9.76 -11.27
C SER A 110 -9.51 -10.24 -12.50
#